data_AF-A0A068R1Z2-F1
#
_entry.id   AF-A0A068R1Z2-F1
#
_cell.length_a   1.000
_cell.length_b   1.000
_cell.length_c   1.000
_cell.angle_alpha   90.00
_cell.angle_beta   90.00
_cell.angle_gamma   90.00
#
_symmetry.space_group_name_H-M   'P 1'
#
loop_
_entity.id
_entity.type
_entity.pdbx_description
1 polymer ?
#
loop_
_entity_poly.entity_id
_entity_poly.type
_entity_poly.pdbx_seq_one_letter_code
_entity_poly.pdbx_strand_id
1 'polypeptide(L)'
;MSDKQENKFIVIHLQGSHGYQKGRDQYRVPFMYKSNNPQYNGQFIASFCNKDGYLSGLMDEYILANLIGYDIDPLITQQRKKSWPGVK
;
A
#
# COMPACT_ATOMS: atom_id res chain seq x y z
N MET A 1 -24.72 6.76 -21.38
CA MET A 1 -24.72 5.46 -20.69
C MET A 1 -23.68 5.55 -19.58
N SER A 2 -24.10 5.41 -18.32
CA SER A 2 -23.21 5.48 -17.15
C SER A 2 -22.21 4.32 -17.23
N ASP A 3 -20.93 4.62 -17.40
CA ASP A 3 -19.87 3.63 -17.21
C ASP A 3 -20.03 3.08 -15.79
N LYS A 4 -20.38 1.79 -15.69
CA LYS A 4 -20.39 1.10 -14.42
C LYS A 4 -18.94 1.06 -13.97
N GLN A 5 -18.61 1.88 -12.97
CA GLN A 5 -17.33 1.86 -12.28
C GLN A 5 -17.06 0.42 -11.83
N GLU A 6 -16.29 -0.32 -12.62
CA GLU A 6 -15.88 -1.67 -12.28
C GLU A 6 -15.13 -1.59 -10.94
N ASN A 7 -15.64 -2.32 -9.95
CA ASN A 7 -14.96 -2.50 -8.68
C ASN A 7 -13.68 -3.30 -8.94
N LYS A 8 -12.59 -2.60 -9.27
CA LYS A 8 -11.28 -3.21 -9.49
C LYS A 8 -10.71 -3.59 -8.13
N PHE A 9 -10.68 -4.88 -7.86
CA PHE A 9 -9.95 -5.43 -6.73
C PHE A 9 -8.47 -5.39 -7.04
N ILE A 10 -7.67 -4.76 -6.19
CA ILE A 10 -6.22 -4.92 -6.24
C ILE A 10 -5.83 -5.76 -5.05
N VAL A 11 -5.30 -6.95 -5.34
CA VAL A 11 -4.62 -7.79 -4.38
C VAL A 11 -3.16 -7.36 -4.38
N ILE A 12 -2.69 -6.84 -3.27
CA ILE A 12 -1.31 -6.41 -3.07
C ILE A 12 -0.75 -7.22 -1.93
N HIS A 13 0.52 -7.57 -1.98
CA HIS A 13 1.13 -8.31 -0.89
C HIS A 13 1.83 -7.31 0.05
N LEU A 14 1.45 -7.32 1.32
CA LEU A 14 2.13 -6.62 2.42
C LEU A 14 3.35 -7.43 2.86
N GLN A 15 4.47 -6.75 3.05
CA GLN A 15 5.68 -7.31 3.64
C GLN A 15 5.83 -6.74 5.05
N GLY A 16 5.52 -7.54 6.06
CA GLY A 16 5.49 -7.13 7.47
C GLY A 16 6.08 -8.19 8.41
N SER A 17 6.88 -7.75 9.37
CA SER A 17 7.57 -8.58 10.36
C SER A 17 6.70 -8.81 11.59
N HIS A 18 5.81 -9.79 11.58
CA HIS A 18 5.19 -10.30 12.81
C HIS A 18 5.31 -11.83 12.82
N GLY A 19 6.48 -12.29 13.28
CA GLY A 19 6.77 -13.68 13.58
C GLY A 19 7.99 -13.73 14.49
N TYR A 20 7.77 -13.87 15.80
CA TYR A 20 8.81 -14.01 16.84
C TYR A 20 9.50 -15.38 16.80
N GLN A 21 9.93 -15.84 15.62
CA GLN A 21 10.80 -17.00 15.51
C GLN A 21 11.99 -16.64 14.64
N LYS A 22 13.18 -16.91 15.15
CA LYS A 22 14.46 -16.73 14.47
C LYS A 22 14.41 -17.39 13.08
N GLY A 23 14.10 -16.62 12.06
CA GLY A 23 13.94 -17.11 10.69
C GLY A 23 13.63 -15.95 9.76
N ARG A 24 14.30 -15.91 8.60
CA ARG A 24 14.24 -14.83 7.60
C ARG A 24 12.93 -14.80 6.79
N ASP A 25 11.87 -15.41 7.29
CA ASP A 25 10.63 -15.57 6.53
C ASP A 25 9.71 -14.38 6.80
N GLN A 26 9.96 -13.31 6.05
CA GLN A 26 8.99 -12.22 5.90
C GLN A 26 7.75 -12.80 5.20
N TYR A 27 6.64 -12.91 5.92
CA TYR A 27 5.38 -13.37 5.35
C TYR A 27 4.81 -12.31 4.42
N ARG A 28 4.47 -12.73 3.20
CA ARG A 28 3.69 -11.94 2.24
C ARG A 28 2.22 -12.09 2.60
N VAL A 29 1.62 -11.05 3.15
CA VAL A 29 0.21 -11.05 3.55
C VAL A 29 -0.63 -10.44 2.42
N PRO A 30 -1.67 -11.11 1.93
CA PRO A 30 -2.56 -10.49 0.94
C PRO A 30 -3.30 -9.31 1.56
N PHE A 31 -3.29 -8.18 0.86
CA PHE A 31 -4.00 -6.94 1.14
C PHE A 31 -4.97 -6.68 0.01
N MET A 32 -6.23 -6.48 0.37
CA MET A 32 -7.29 -6.20 -0.59
C MET A 32 -7.75 -4.76 -0.41
N TYR A 33 -7.76 -4.02 -1.51
CA TYR A 33 -8.25 -2.66 -1.56
C TYR A 33 -9.46 -2.53 -2.48
N LYS A 34 -10.47 -1.79 -2.01
CA LYS A 34 -11.65 -1.41 -2.78
C LYS A 34 -12.07 0.02 -2.39
N SER A 35 -12.37 0.83 -3.40
CA SER A 35 -12.93 2.17 -3.21
C SER A 35 -13.94 2.48 -4.30
N ASN A 36 -15.01 3.18 -3.94
CA ASN A 36 -15.98 3.72 -4.87
C ASN A 36 -15.62 5.16 -5.29
N ASN A 37 -14.63 5.79 -4.63
CA ASN A 37 -14.19 7.14 -4.96
C ASN A 37 -13.18 7.10 -6.12
N PRO A 38 -13.46 7.77 -7.27
CA PRO A 38 -12.55 7.82 -8.41
C PRO A 38 -11.16 8.38 -8.12
N GLN A 39 -11.02 9.25 -7.10
CA GLN A 39 -9.73 9.81 -6.69
C GLN A 39 -8.85 8.76 -5.99
N TYR A 40 -9.45 7.87 -5.23
CA TYR A 40 -8.76 6.79 -4.52
C TYR A 40 -8.89 5.47 -5.29
N ASN A 41 -8.50 5.48 -6.56
CA ASN A 41 -8.61 4.33 -7.46
C ASN A 41 -7.38 3.40 -7.36
N GLY A 42 -7.21 2.53 -8.37
CA GLY A 42 -6.09 1.60 -8.40
C GLY A 42 -4.72 2.27 -8.51
N GLN A 43 -4.63 3.38 -9.25
CA GLN A 43 -3.41 4.15 -9.41
C GLN A 43 -2.98 4.81 -8.11
N PHE A 44 -3.95 5.28 -7.31
CA PHE A 44 -3.70 5.81 -5.96
C PHE A 44 -2.95 4.77 -5.12
N ILE A 45 -3.46 3.54 -5.00
CA ILE A 45 -2.79 2.51 -4.21
C ILE A 45 -1.46 2.08 -4.82
N ALA A 46 -1.38 1.93 -6.14
CA ALA A 46 -0.14 1.54 -6.82
C ALA A 46 1.01 2.53 -6.56
N SER A 47 0.70 3.81 -6.28
CA SER A 47 1.71 4.81 -5.93
C SER A 47 2.44 4.51 -4.62
N PHE A 48 1.82 3.75 -3.71
CA PHE A 48 2.41 3.33 -2.44
C PHE A 48 3.24 2.05 -2.57
N CYS A 49 3.04 1.26 -3.62
CA CYS A 49 3.81 0.03 -3.85
C CYS A 49 5.29 0.32 -4.14
N ASN A 50 6.19 -0.47 -3.58
CA ASN A 50 7.60 -0.46 -3.90
C ASN A 50 7.86 -0.93 -5.35
N LYS A 51 9.11 -0.82 -5.81
CA LYS A 51 9.51 -1.24 -7.16
C LYS A 51 9.26 -2.72 -7.45
N ASP A 52 9.20 -3.54 -6.41
CA ASP A 52 8.90 -4.97 -6.46
C ASP A 52 7.40 -5.28 -6.54
N GLY A 53 6.53 -4.27 -6.46
CA GLY A 53 5.07 -4.41 -6.48
C GLY A 53 4.43 -4.65 -5.12
N TYR A 54 5.20 -4.65 -4.03
CA TYR A 54 4.72 -4.92 -2.67
C TYR A 54 4.49 -3.64 -1.88
N LEU A 55 3.53 -3.66 -0.95
CA LEU A 55 3.41 -2.62 0.07
C LEU A 55 4.29 -3.00 1.26
N SER A 56 5.03 -2.04 1.82
CA SER A 56 5.59 -2.25 3.15
C SER A 56 4.47 -2.10 4.18
N GLY A 57 4.63 -2.76 5.34
CA GLY A 57 3.70 -2.60 6.46
C GLY A 57 3.73 -1.21 7.14
N LEU A 58 4.37 -0.21 6.52
CA LEU A 58 4.24 1.20 6.91
C LEU A 58 3.36 1.99 5.93
N MET A 59 3.18 1.50 4.70
CA MET A 59 2.41 2.21 3.67
C MET A 59 0.90 2.15 3.91
N ASP A 60 0.44 1.14 4.63
CA ASP A 60 -0.95 1.02 5.11
C ASP A 60 -1.38 2.22 5.95
N GLU A 61 -0.53 2.70 6.86
CA GLU A 61 -0.80 3.90 7.67
C GLU A 61 -1.03 5.14 6.78
N TYR A 62 -0.18 5.35 5.78
CA TYR A 62 -0.30 6.49 4.85
C TYR A 62 -1.51 6.37 3.93
N ILE A 63 -1.83 5.15 3.47
CA ILE A 63 -3.04 4.88 2.69
C ILE A 63 -4.27 5.25 3.54
N LEU A 64 -4.36 4.77 4.77
CA LEU A 64 -5.48 5.05 5.67
C LEU A 64 -5.62 6.54 5.97
N ALA A 65 -4.52 7.23 6.26
CA ALA A 65 -4.53 8.66 6.55
C ALA A 65 -5.06 9.47 5.36
N ASN A 66 -4.69 9.14 4.11
CA ASN A 66 -5.27 9.76 2.91
C ASN A 66 -6.78 9.49 2.78
N LEU A 67 -7.22 8.27 3.08
CA LEU A 67 -8.63 7.86 2.94
C LEU A 67 -9.55 8.53 3.96
N ILE A 68 -9.05 8.83 5.16
CA ILE A 68 -9.79 9.55 6.21
C ILE A 68 -9.63 11.08 6.13
N GLY A 69 -8.94 11.58 5.10
CA GLY A 69 -8.88 13.01 4.78
C GLY A 69 -7.72 13.79 5.44
N TYR A 70 -6.68 13.12 5.93
CA TYR A 70 -5.46 13.83 6.33
C TYR A 70 -4.70 14.31 5.09
N ASP A 71 -4.22 15.55 5.17
CA ASP A 71 -3.26 16.10 4.22
C ASP A 71 -1.85 15.68 4.65
N ILE A 72 -1.25 14.76 3.91
CA ILE A 72 0.07 14.20 4.20
C ILE A 72 1.06 14.79 3.22
N ASP A 73 2.13 15.39 3.74
CA ASP A 73 3.25 15.83 2.91
C ASP A 73 3.83 14.64 2.09
N PRO A 74 3.77 14.70 0.75
CA PRO A 74 4.29 13.65 -0.12
C PRO A 74 5.79 13.33 0.11
N LEU A 75 6.58 14.30 0.61
CA LEU A 75 7.99 14.11 0.91
C LEU A 75 8.20 13.09 2.04
N ILE A 76 7.32 13.09 3.05
CA ILE A 76 7.40 12.16 4.18
C ILE A 76 7.18 10.72 3.67
N THR A 77 6.13 10.52 2.85
CA THR A 77 5.81 9.23 2.26
C THR A 77 6.98 8.71 1.40
N GLN A 78 7.60 9.57 0.59
CA GLN A 78 8.75 9.19 -0.24
C GLN A 78 9.98 8.82 0.57
N GLN A 79 10.30 9.57 1.63
CA GLN A 79 11.44 9.29 2.50
C GLN A 79 11.27 7.94 3.21
N ARG A 80 10.07 7.67 3.73
CA ARG A 80 9.75 6.42 4.43
C ARG A 80 9.82 5.22 3.49
N LYS A 81 9.35 5.37 2.26
CA LYS A 81 9.46 4.36 1.21
C LYS A 81 10.91 3.98 0.90
N LYS A 82 11.83 4.96 0.86
CA LYS A 82 13.27 4.72 0.64
C LYS A 82 13.97 4.04 1.82
N SER A 83 13.51 4.27 3.05
CA SER A 83 14.12 3.71 4.25
C SER A 83 13.86 2.21 4.48
N TRP A 84 13.01 1.56 3.66
CA TRP A 84 12.69 0.15 3.83
C TRP A 84 13.76 -0.78 3.21
N PRO A 85 14.36 -1.70 3.99
CA PRO A 85 15.52 -2.51 3.57
C PRO A 85 15.21 -3.65 2.57
N GLY A 86 13.95 -3.78 2.12
CA GLY A 86 13.54 -4.77 1.11
C GLY A 86 13.95 -4.43 -0.33
N VAL A 87 14.45 -3.21 -0.56
CA VAL A 87 15.00 -2.78 -1.86
C VAL A 87 16.50 -3.11 -1.89
N LYS A 88 16.84 -4.33 -2.30
CA LYS A 88 18.18 -4.67 -2.80
C LYS A 88 18.09 -4.97 -4.29
#